data_AF-A0A9D8KPB1-F1
#
_entry.id   AF-A0A9D8KPB1-F1
#
_cell.length_a   1.000
_cell.length_b   1.000
_cell.length_c   1.000
_cell.angle_alpha   90.00
_cell.angle_beta   90.00
_cell.angle_gamma   90.00
#
_symmetry.space_group_name_H-M   'P 1'
#
loop_
_entity.id
_entity.type
_entity.pdbx_description
1 polymer ?
#
loop_
_entity_poly.entity_id
_entity_poly.type
_entity_poly.pdbx_seq_one_letter_code
_entity_poly.pdbx_strand_id
1 'polypeptide(L)'
;MEARPGRKPFRILSLDGGGTFALIQAKALDDLFPGEDGHQVLSHFDLVSACSGGAIVAAALIEGYSPREIFDLFDDPVNRYALFGRLHWYRSLLQLLTGTMSASNRVGQRFSTDGKLEFLHRILPRMGTVSLQNLHTMVNDSIARVRAQRDEPGRAMSFLFVTYDFDRDRARMMRSNVASPAASFPHRQQRATLAEAAHASSTAPINWFDKPAELDGCRFWDGAMTGYNNPVLAGVVEAIALGVPRRDIRVLSLGTSTVFLPERGTAGIPDGLCRSRARTGFLPELVKVGKAIIADPPDAHTFIAHLMLDGGLPRDVSCCPYTETAVVRMNPVIQPVVERTTGQWSAPAGWSVDEFRRIAEMDISASAQDDVDLIKRLGDGWLGDAWHNQPVRGCGVWASPPAQAPLANTDQLCEIGHRWYSDAKAAWIALSA
;
A
#
# COMPACT_ATOMS: atom_id res chain seq x y z
N MET A 1 23.86 -21.94 -9.62
CA MET A 1 24.17 -21.33 -10.93
C MET A 1 24.33 -19.84 -10.71
N GLU A 2 25.56 -19.35 -10.79
CA GLU A 2 25.93 -17.96 -10.52
C GLU A 2 25.13 -16.97 -11.37
N ALA A 3 24.80 -15.82 -10.78
CA ALA A 3 24.30 -14.66 -11.51
C ALA A 3 25.31 -14.32 -12.62
N ARG A 4 24.85 -14.05 -13.84
CA ARG A 4 25.77 -13.59 -14.88
C ARG A 4 26.25 -12.19 -14.48
N PRO A 5 27.55 -11.97 -14.21
CA PRO A 5 28.04 -10.65 -13.86
C PRO A 5 27.73 -9.67 -15.00
N GLY A 6 27.11 -8.53 -14.68
CA GLY A 6 26.88 -7.41 -15.60
C GLY A 6 25.44 -7.13 -16.06
N ARG A 7 24.42 -7.91 -15.64
CA ARG A 7 23.01 -7.61 -15.99
C ARG A 7 22.26 -6.99 -14.81
N LYS A 8 21.83 -5.74 -14.96
CA LYS A 8 21.06 -4.99 -13.95
C LYS A 8 19.73 -5.72 -13.62
N PRO A 9 19.35 -5.84 -12.33
CA PRO A 9 18.12 -6.52 -11.93
C PRO A 9 16.87 -5.82 -12.49
N PHE A 10 15.78 -6.58 -12.67
CA PHE A 10 14.44 -6.06 -12.95
C PHE A 10 13.79 -5.58 -11.65
N ARG A 11 13.53 -4.28 -11.56
CA ARG A 11 13.09 -3.63 -10.32
C ARG A 11 11.60 -3.32 -10.35
N ILE A 12 10.88 -3.78 -9.33
CA ILE A 12 9.44 -3.56 -9.19
C ILE A 12 9.21 -2.61 -8.01
N LEU A 13 8.46 -1.55 -8.23
CA LEU A 13 7.84 -0.75 -7.18
C LEU A 13 6.40 -1.24 -6.98
N SER A 14 6.06 -1.65 -5.77
CA SER A 14 4.72 -2.07 -5.39
C SER A 14 4.16 -1.09 -4.36
N LEU A 15 3.02 -0.48 -4.67
CA LEU A 15 2.37 0.56 -3.87
C LEU A 15 1.02 0.07 -3.36
N ASP A 16 0.94 -0.20 -2.07
CA ASP A 16 -0.27 -0.69 -1.41
C ASP A 16 -1.42 0.33 -1.44
N GLY A 17 -2.64 -0.19 -1.28
CA GLY A 17 -3.81 0.62 -1.00
C GLY A 17 -3.95 1.00 0.48
N GLY A 18 -4.44 2.23 0.74
CA GLY A 18 -4.66 2.71 2.10
C GLY A 18 -5.30 4.10 2.25
N GLY A 19 -5.95 4.62 1.21
CA GLY A 19 -6.58 5.95 1.26
C GLY A 19 -5.59 7.05 1.69
N THR A 20 -5.92 7.81 2.73
CA THR A 20 -5.09 8.92 3.24
C THR A 20 -3.73 8.45 3.78
N PHE A 21 -3.62 7.20 4.25
CA PHE A 21 -2.34 6.65 4.71
C PHE A 21 -1.30 6.52 3.59
N ALA A 22 -1.68 6.70 2.32
CA ALA A 22 -0.75 6.78 1.19
C ALA A 22 0.30 7.90 1.36
N LEU A 23 0.06 8.90 2.23
CA LEU A 23 1.08 9.88 2.61
C LEU A 23 2.35 9.23 3.20
N ILE A 24 2.24 8.05 3.82
CA ILE A 24 3.38 7.30 4.35
C ILE A 24 4.29 6.83 3.22
N GLN A 25 3.71 6.37 2.10
CA GLN A 25 4.47 6.00 0.91
C GLN A 25 5.22 7.21 0.35
N ALA A 26 4.57 8.38 0.29
CA ALA A 26 5.19 9.62 -0.16
C ALA A 26 6.39 10.01 0.71
N LYS A 27 6.29 9.90 2.04
CA LYS A 27 7.40 10.15 2.96
C LYS A 27 8.55 9.14 2.77
N ALA A 28 8.25 7.86 2.59
CA ALA A 28 9.26 6.84 2.32
C ALA A 28 9.98 7.07 0.98
N LEU A 29 9.25 7.44 -0.07
CA LEU A 29 9.82 7.79 -1.36
C LEU A 29 10.71 9.03 -1.28
N ASP A 30 10.32 10.05 -0.51
CA ASP A 30 11.13 11.27 -0.30
C ASP A 30 12.45 10.96 0.43
N ASP A 31 12.41 10.07 1.41
CA ASP A 31 13.61 9.63 2.13
C ASP A 31 14.52 8.69 1.30
N LEU A 32 13.94 7.89 0.40
CA LEU A 32 14.69 7.02 -0.52
C LEU A 32 15.30 7.78 -1.69
N PHE A 33 14.61 8.79 -2.21
CA PHE A 33 14.96 9.53 -3.43
C PHE A 33 14.88 11.05 -3.19
N PRO A 34 15.68 11.59 -2.26
CA PRO A 34 15.56 12.98 -1.84
C PRO A 34 15.83 13.94 -2.99
N GLY A 35 14.88 14.85 -3.23
CA GLY A 35 14.97 15.88 -4.26
C GLY A 35 14.75 15.38 -5.69
N GLU A 36 14.37 14.11 -5.89
CA GLU A 36 13.99 13.59 -7.19
C GLU A 36 12.52 13.93 -7.52
N ASP A 37 12.25 14.30 -8.78
CA ASP A 37 10.89 14.40 -9.31
C ASP A 37 10.30 13.01 -9.62
N GLY A 38 9.01 12.98 -9.98
CA GLY A 38 8.32 11.72 -10.24
C GLY A 38 8.98 10.86 -11.32
N HIS A 39 9.49 11.45 -12.41
CA HIS A 39 10.13 10.69 -13.49
C HIS A 39 11.52 10.20 -13.10
N GLN A 40 12.25 10.97 -12.28
CA GLN A 40 13.52 10.56 -11.70
C GLN A 40 13.33 9.37 -10.75
N VAL A 41 12.33 9.41 -9.86
CA VAL A 41 11.97 8.28 -8.99
C VAL A 41 11.60 7.05 -9.82
N LEU A 42 10.71 7.21 -10.80
CA LEU A 42 10.27 6.12 -11.67
C LEU A 42 11.43 5.51 -12.49
N SER A 43 12.46 6.29 -12.82
CA SER A 43 13.61 5.80 -13.58
C SER A 43 14.40 4.70 -12.87
N HIS A 44 14.27 4.56 -11.54
CA HIS A 44 14.87 3.47 -10.77
C HIS A 44 14.16 2.12 -10.93
N PHE A 45 12.98 2.07 -11.54
CA PHE A 45 12.10 0.89 -11.61
C PHE A 45 11.71 0.51 -13.03
N ASP A 46 11.52 -0.79 -13.29
CA ASP A 46 11.05 -1.31 -14.58
C ASP A 46 9.54 -1.60 -14.59
N LEU A 47 8.93 -1.71 -13.41
CA LEU A 47 7.50 -1.95 -13.26
C LEU A 47 7.00 -1.26 -12.00
N VAL A 48 5.88 -0.53 -12.13
CA VAL A 48 5.06 -0.11 -10.99
C VAL A 48 3.77 -0.91 -10.97
N SER A 49 3.48 -1.50 -9.82
CA SER A 49 2.20 -2.15 -9.51
C SER A 49 1.54 -1.39 -8.36
N ALA A 50 0.28 -0.98 -8.53
CA ALA A 50 -0.37 -0.06 -7.60
C ALA A 50 -1.85 -0.40 -7.38
N CYS A 51 -2.31 -0.19 -6.14
CA CYS A 51 -3.70 -0.39 -5.73
C CYS A 51 -4.20 0.80 -4.90
N SER A 52 -5.45 1.20 -5.07
CA SER A 52 -6.13 2.22 -4.26
C SER A 52 -5.35 3.52 -4.04
N GLY A 53 -5.10 3.93 -2.79
CA GLY A 53 -4.25 5.10 -2.47
C GLY A 53 -2.88 5.07 -3.17
N GLY A 54 -2.25 3.90 -3.27
CA GLY A 54 -1.01 3.71 -4.02
C GLY A 54 -1.17 3.93 -5.53
N ALA A 55 -2.36 3.72 -6.11
CA ALA A 55 -2.64 4.07 -7.50
C ALA A 55 -2.67 5.59 -7.73
N ILE A 56 -3.09 6.37 -6.73
CA ILE A 56 -3.03 7.84 -6.77
C ILE A 56 -1.56 8.30 -6.67
N VAL A 57 -0.77 7.69 -5.79
CA VAL A 57 0.69 7.93 -5.70
C VAL A 57 1.38 7.62 -7.02
N ALA A 58 1.10 6.46 -7.62
CA ALA A 58 1.64 6.09 -8.94
C ALA A 58 1.26 7.10 -10.03
N ALA A 59 0.00 7.54 -10.06
CA ALA A 59 -0.46 8.52 -11.03
C ALA A 59 0.21 9.88 -10.86
N ALA A 60 0.45 10.33 -9.62
CA ALA A 60 1.15 11.58 -9.34
C ALA A 60 2.63 11.50 -9.75
N LEU A 61 3.32 10.37 -9.49
CA LEU A 61 4.68 10.14 -9.99
C LEU A 61 4.74 10.19 -11.53
N ILE A 62 3.77 9.59 -12.20
CA ILE A 62 3.64 9.59 -13.68
C ILE A 62 3.36 10.99 -14.23
N GLU A 63 2.61 11.80 -13.49
CA GLU A 63 2.41 13.21 -13.83
C GLU A 63 3.69 14.04 -13.59
N GLY A 64 4.65 13.53 -12.82
CA GLY A 64 5.94 14.17 -12.56
C GLY A 64 6.07 14.84 -11.19
N TYR A 65 5.13 14.62 -10.27
CA TYR A 65 5.20 15.15 -8.91
C TYR A 65 6.36 14.52 -8.15
N SER A 66 7.14 15.33 -7.45
CA SER A 66 8.12 14.86 -6.48
C SER A 66 7.42 14.18 -5.29
N PRO A 67 8.08 13.24 -4.57
CA PRO A 67 7.52 12.63 -3.38
C PRO A 67 6.98 13.62 -2.35
N ARG A 68 7.64 14.78 -2.19
CA ARG A 68 7.17 15.87 -1.33
C ARG A 68 5.86 16.50 -1.81
N GLU A 69 5.72 16.78 -3.10
CA GLU A 69 4.46 17.31 -3.64
C GLU A 69 3.33 16.27 -3.53
N ILE A 70 3.64 14.98 -3.66
CA ILE A 70 2.67 13.89 -3.42
C ILE A 70 2.22 13.88 -1.96
N PHE A 71 3.15 14.06 -1.02
CA PHE A 71 2.80 14.21 0.40
C PHE A 71 1.84 15.39 0.61
N ASP A 72 2.14 16.54 0.01
CA ASP A 72 1.31 17.76 0.12
C ASP A 72 -0.10 17.55 -0.45
N LEU A 73 -0.28 16.73 -1.49
CA LEU A 73 -1.61 16.36 -2.01
C LEU A 73 -2.50 15.70 -0.93
N PHE A 74 -1.91 14.87 -0.07
CA PHE A 74 -2.63 14.19 1.02
C PHE A 74 -2.66 14.99 2.32
N ASP A 75 -1.68 15.87 2.60
CA ASP A 75 -1.66 16.74 3.79
C ASP A 75 -2.54 17.99 3.63
N ASP A 76 -2.90 18.37 2.40
CA ASP A 76 -3.83 19.48 2.16
C ASP A 76 -5.29 19.08 2.48
N PRO A 77 -5.98 19.79 3.40
CA PRO A 77 -7.36 19.49 3.76
C PRO A 77 -8.34 19.69 2.60
N VAL A 78 -8.15 20.71 1.75
CA VAL A 78 -8.99 20.97 0.57
C VAL A 78 -8.88 19.81 -0.42
N ASN A 79 -7.68 19.29 -0.65
CA ASN A 79 -7.49 18.13 -1.50
C ASN A 79 -8.13 16.88 -0.92
N ARG A 80 -7.97 16.61 0.39
CA ARG A 80 -8.67 15.49 1.04
C ARG A 80 -10.17 15.63 0.96
N TYR A 81 -10.72 16.82 1.19
CA TYR A 81 -12.15 17.06 1.05
C TYR A 81 -12.63 16.92 -0.39
N ALA A 82 -11.80 17.17 -1.40
CA ALA A 82 -12.16 16.93 -2.80
C ALA A 82 -12.08 15.44 -3.17
N LEU A 83 -11.01 14.76 -2.74
CA LEU A 83 -10.78 13.32 -2.94
C LEU A 83 -11.88 12.47 -2.26
N PHE A 84 -12.27 12.88 -1.05
CA PHE A 84 -13.35 12.31 -0.25
C PHE A 84 -14.57 13.25 -0.23
N GLY A 85 -14.87 13.89 -1.38
CA GLY A 85 -15.97 14.85 -1.52
C GLY A 85 -17.33 14.27 -1.20
N ARG A 86 -18.02 14.87 -0.23
CA ARG A 86 -19.34 14.43 0.24
C ARG A 86 -20.40 14.45 -0.87
N LEU A 87 -21.33 13.50 -0.81
CA LEU A 87 -22.59 13.61 -1.55
C LEU A 87 -23.43 14.80 -1.04
N HIS A 88 -24.09 15.49 -1.96
CA HIS A 88 -25.11 16.47 -1.60
C HIS A 88 -26.29 15.81 -0.86
N TRP A 89 -26.83 16.51 0.14
CA TRP A 89 -27.85 16.03 1.08
C TRP A 89 -29.12 15.42 0.43
N TYR A 90 -29.47 15.82 -0.79
CA TYR A 90 -30.63 15.28 -1.52
C TYR A 90 -30.37 13.91 -2.19
N ARG A 91 -29.11 13.54 -2.44
CA ARG A 91 -28.71 12.18 -2.85
C ARG A 91 -28.51 11.24 -1.65
N SER A 92 -28.54 11.78 -0.43
CA SER A 92 -28.44 11.07 0.84
C SER A 92 -29.78 10.51 1.36
N LEU A 93 -30.89 10.65 0.63
CA LEU A 93 -32.20 10.16 1.11
C LEU A 93 -32.23 8.64 1.35
N LEU A 94 -31.40 7.88 0.63
CA LEU A 94 -31.17 6.44 0.86
C LEU A 94 -30.39 6.13 2.16
N GLN A 95 -29.70 7.10 2.75
CA GLN A 95 -29.07 6.96 4.08
C GLN A 95 -30.12 6.92 5.20
N LEU A 96 -31.32 7.45 4.96
CA LEU A 96 -32.39 7.50 5.95
C LEU A 96 -33.07 6.13 6.17
N LEU A 97 -33.01 5.24 5.18
CA LEU A 97 -33.51 3.86 5.28
C LEU A 97 -32.54 2.91 6.01
N THR A 98 -31.27 3.29 6.14
CA THR A 98 -30.21 2.47 6.78
C THR A 98 -29.63 3.08 8.06
N GLY A 99 -29.91 4.36 8.34
CA GLY A 99 -29.28 5.14 9.40
C GLY A 99 -30.08 5.34 10.69
N THR A 100 -31.31 4.84 10.79
CA THR A 100 -32.10 4.93 12.03
C THR A 100 -32.00 3.61 12.77
N MET A 101 -31.02 3.48 13.68
CA MET A 101 -31.03 2.65 14.91
C MET A 101 -29.59 2.48 15.44
N SER A 102 -29.00 3.55 16.00
CA SER A 102 -28.02 3.56 17.11
C SER A 102 -27.10 4.78 17.02
N ALA A 103 -27.10 5.62 18.06
CA ALA A 103 -26.22 6.78 18.20
C ALA A 103 -24.71 6.44 18.26
N SER A 104 -24.34 5.16 18.16
CA SER A 104 -22.95 4.68 18.11
C SER A 104 -22.51 4.12 16.75
N ASN A 105 -23.41 4.06 15.75
CA ASN A 105 -23.11 3.59 14.39
C ASN A 105 -23.43 4.70 13.38
N ARG A 106 -22.43 5.54 13.06
CA ARG A 106 -22.46 6.34 11.82
C ARG A 106 -22.17 5.40 10.65
N VAL A 107 -23.21 4.78 10.10
CA VAL A 107 -23.14 4.11 8.78
C VAL A 107 -22.53 5.12 7.78
N GLY A 108 -21.50 4.69 7.06
CA GLY A 108 -20.44 5.53 6.49
C GLY A 108 -20.90 6.65 5.54
N GLN A 109 -20.18 7.76 5.61
CA GLN A 109 -20.38 8.92 4.73
C GLN A 109 -19.90 8.54 3.32
N ARG A 110 -20.85 8.30 2.40
CA ARG A 110 -20.51 8.00 0.99
C ARG A 110 -19.99 9.26 0.30
N PHE A 111 -18.87 9.12 -0.41
CA PHE A 111 -18.19 10.11 -1.22
C PHE A 111 -18.64 10.03 -2.68
N SER A 112 -18.56 11.15 -3.37
CA SER A 112 -18.90 11.29 -4.79
C SER A 112 -17.83 10.63 -5.66
N THR A 113 -18.23 9.59 -6.38
CA THR A 113 -17.38 8.91 -7.36
C THR A 113 -16.99 9.89 -8.48
N ASP A 114 -17.97 10.63 -9.01
CA ASP A 114 -17.74 11.63 -10.06
C ASP A 114 -16.82 12.76 -9.56
N GLY A 115 -17.03 13.24 -8.32
CA GLY A 115 -16.21 14.28 -7.73
C GLY A 115 -14.75 13.86 -7.53
N LYS A 116 -14.50 12.58 -7.25
CA LYS A 116 -13.13 12.04 -7.23
C LYS A 116 -12.49 12.05 -8.61
N LEU A 117 -13.21 11.67 -9.67
CA LEU A 117 -12.66 11.69 -11.03
C LEU A 117 -12.32 13.13 -11.45
N GLU A 118 -13.18 14.10 -11.13
CA GLU A 118 -12.90 15.53 -11.32
C GLU A 118 -11.65 15.98 -10.55
N PHE A 119 -11.52 15.56 -9.29
CA PHE A 119 -10.31 15.81 -8.49
C PHE A 119 -9.05 15.23 -9.17
N LEU A 120 -9.11 13.98 -9.64
CA LEU A 120 -7.98 13.34 -10.33
C LEU A 120 -7.59 14.08 -11.61
N HIS A 121 -8.56 14.55 -12.41
CA HIS A 121 -8.25 15.39 -13.57
C HIS A 121 -7.62 16.74 -13.19
N ARG A 122 -8.03 17.32 -12.05
CA ARG A 122 -7.45 18.57 -11.55
C ARG A 122 -5.99 18.41 -11.15
N ILE A 123 -5.63 17.30 -10.49
CA ILE A 123 -4.26 17.05 -10.02
C ILE A 123 -3.37 16.36 -11.08
N LEU A 124 -3.94 15.89 -12.18
CA LEU A 124 -3.21 15.27 -13.30
C LEU A 124 -3.45 16.03 -14.62
N PRO A 125 -3.08 17.33 -14.70
CA PRO A 125 -3.46 18.17 -15.84
C PRO A 125 -2.77 17.78 -17.16
N ARG A 126 -1.60 17.13 -17.12
CA ARG A 126 -0.86 16.75 -18.34
C ARG A 126 -1.13 15.32 -18.77
N MET A 127 -1.13 14.39 -17.82
CA MET A 127 -1.18 12.95 -18.07
C MET A 127 -2.56 12.34 -17.76
N GLY A 128 -3.42 13.04 -17.02
CA GLY A 128 -4.69 12.50 -16.53
C GLY A 128 -5.63 12.01 -17.63
N THR A 129 -5.68 12.69 -18.78
CA THR A 129 -6.53 12.34 -19.94
C THR A 129 -5.82 11.46 -20.97
N VAL A 130 -4.55 11.11 -20.73
CA VAL A 130 -3.76 10.26 -21.62
C VAL A 130 -4.13 8.80 -21.40
N SER A 131 -4.43 8.05 -22.47
CA SER A 131 -4.65 6.60 -22.38
C SER A 131 -3.41 5.88 -21.87
N LEU A 132 -3.57 4.83 -21.05
CA LEU A 132 -2.45 4.05 -20.51
C LEU A 132 -1.51 3.51 -21.61
N GLN A 133 -2.05 3.20 -22.80
CA GLN A 133 -1.25 2.78 -23.95
C GLN A 133 -0.35 3.91 -24.47
N ASN A 134 -0.86 5.12 -24.65
CA ASN A 134 -0.07 6.27 -25.12
C ASN A 134 0.91 6.75 -24.04
N LEU A 135 0.49 6.63 -22.78
CA LEU A 135 1.31 6.93 -21.60
C LEU A 135 2.55 6.06 -21.55
N HIS A 136 2.44 4.79 -21.95
CA HIS A 136 3.58 3.88 -22.04
C HIS A 136 4.68 4.48 -22.91
N THR A 137 4.35 5.05 -24.07
CA THR A 137 5.35 5.68 -24.93
C THR A 137 5.89 6.97 -24.32
N MET A 138 5.01 7.90 -23.93
CA MET A 138 5.42 9.24 -23.50
C MET A 138 6.28 9.25 -22.23
N VAL A 139 5.91 8.44 -21.24
CA VAL A 139 6.65 8.35 -19.97
C VAL A 139 7.99 7.65 -20.18
N ASN A 140 8.03 6.62 -21.05
CA ASN A 140 9.29 5.93 -21.37
C ASN A 140 10.29 6.84 -22.09
N ASP A 141 9.86 7.78 -22.93
CA ASP A 141 10.78 8.75 -23.53
C ASP A 141 11.44 9.65 -22.47
N SER A 142 10.69 10.08 -21.45
CA SER A 142 11.24 10.86 -20.34
C SER A 142 12.19 10.01 -19.48
N ILE A 143 11.78 8.80 -19.11
CA ILE A 143 12.58 7.90 -18.28
C ILE A 143 13.87 7.49 -19.00
N ALA A 144 13.81 7.23 -20.31
CA ALA A 144 14.98 6.88 -21.10
C ALA A 144 16.03 7.99 -21.09
N ARG A 145 15.60 9.27 -21.13
CA ARG A 145 16.52 10.42 -21.01
C ARG A 145 17.20 10.46 -19.64
N VAL A 146 16.46 10.21 -18.55
CA VAL A 146 17.01 10.15 -17.19
C VAL A 146 17.99 8.98 -17.04
N ARG A 147 17.63 7.79 -17.54
CA ARG A 147 18.49 6.59 -17.52
C ARG A 147 19.77 6.79 -18.33
N ALA A 148 19.69 7.44 -19.48
CA ALA A 148 20.86 7.75 -20.31
C ALA A 148 21.86 8.67 -19.59
N GLN A 149 21.38 9.62 -18.78
CA GLN A 149 22.24 10.47 -17.95
C GLN A 149 22.98 9.68 -16.85
N ARG A 150 22.47 8.51 -16.47
CA ARG A 150 23.03 7.60 -15.46
C ARG A 150 23.82 6.43 -16.05
N ASP A 151 24.04 6.41 -17.37
CA ASP A 151 24.65 5.30 -18.11
C ASP A 151 23.96 3.94 -17.89
N GLU A 152 22.63 3.97 -17.76
CA GLU A 152 21.83 2.79 -17.48
C GLU A 152 21.19 2.21 -18.74
N PRO A 153 21.14 0.87 -18.90
CA PRO A 153 20.49 0.26 -20.04
C PRO A 153 18.99 0.63 -20.08
N GLY A 154 18.54 1.12 -21.23
CA GLY A 154 17.13 1.45 -21.45
C GLY A 154 16.26 0.20 -21.49
N ARG A 155 15.60 -0.13 -20.38
CA ARG A 155 14.42 -1.00 -20.38
C ARG A 155 13.16 -0.14 -20.34
N ALA A 156 12.12 -0.53 -21.07
CA ALA A 156 10.84 0.16 -20.98
C ALA A 156 10.17 -0.14 -19.64
N MET A 157 9.75 0.91 -18.94
CA MET A 157 8.96 0.84 -17.73
C MET A 157 7.50 0.54 -18.05
N SER A 158 6.88 -0.33 -17.25
CA SER A 158 5.46 -0.66 -17.33
C SER A 158 4.71 -0.23 -16.05
N PHE A 159 3.40 0.00 -16.19
CA PHE A 159 2.50 0.39 -15.12
C PHE A 159 1.32 -0.57 -15.05
N LEU A 160 0.93 -0.94 -13.84
CA LEU A 160 -0.11 -1.90 -13.55
C LEU A 160 -0.99 -1.37 -12.42
N PHE A 161 -2.23 -0.99 -12.76
CA PHE A 161 -3.25 -0.59 -11.79
C PHE A 161 -4.22 -1.74 -11.56
N VAL A 162 -4.37 -2.15 -10.30
CA VAL A 162 -5.26 -3.25 -9.93
C VAL A 162 -6.67 -2.71 -9.75
N THR A 163 -7.66 -3.32 -10.40
CA THR A 163 -9.08 -2.99 -10.24
C THR A 163 -9.92 -4.26 -10.11
N TYR A 164 -11.14 -4.11 -9.60
CA TYR A 164 -12.17 -5.15 -9.61
C TYR A 164 -13.19 -4.82 -10.70
N ASP A 165 -13.32 -5.67 -11.72
CA ASP A 165 -14.36 -5.56 -12.76
C ASP A 165 -15.68 -6.04 -12.17
N PHE A 166 -16.52 -5.09 -11.76
CA PHE A 166 -17.77 -5.34 -11.06
C PHE A 166 -18.76 -6.14 -11.90
N ASP A 167 -18.78 -5.91 -13.22
CA ASP A 167 -19.72 -6.56 -14.13
C ASP A 167 -19.31 -8.00 -14.46
N ARG A 168 -18.02 -8.33 -14.32
CA ARG A 168 -17.46 -9.66 -14.66
C ARG A 168 -16.97 -10.47 -13.46
N ASP A 169 -17.12 -9.92 -12.25
CA ASP A 169 -16.74 -10.57 -11.00
C ASP A 169 -15.31 -11.12 -11.01
N ARG A 170 -14.35 -10.25 -11.37
CA ARG A 170 -12.93 -10.64 -11.45
C ARG A 170 -11.98 -9.46 -11.28
N ALA A 171 -10.75 -9.77 -10.86
CA ALA A 171 -9.65 -8.83 -10.97
C ALA A 171 -9.41 -8.43 -12.43
N ARG A 172 -9.22 -7.14 -12.65
CA ARG A 172 -8.77 -6.58 -13.92
C ARG A 172 -7.55 -5.70 -13.69
N MET A 173 -6.51 -6.03 -14.43
CA MET A 173 -5.22 -5.38 -14.38
C MET A 173 -5.16 -4.37 -15.52
N MET A 174 -5.25 -3.08 -15.20
CA MET A 174 -5.11 -2.02 -16.18
C MET A 174 -3.63 -1.73 -16.44
N ARG A 175 -3.15 -2.19 -17.60
CA ARG A 175 -1.73 -2.13 -18.00
C ARG A 175 -1.46 -0.98 -18.95
N SER A 176 -0.29 -0.36 -18.81
CA SER A 176 0.27 0.50 -19.85
C SER A 176 0.86 -0.31 -21.01
N ASN A 177 1.58 -1.40 -20.72
CA ASN A 177 2.04 -2.36 -21.73
C ASN A 177 0.91 -3.34 -22.09
N VAL A 178 0.13 -2.98 -23.11
CA VAL A 178 -0.99 -3.81 -23.61
C VAL A 178 -0.55 -5.10 -24.29
N ALA A 179 0.72 -5.19 -24.69
CA ALA A 179 1.33 -6.37 -25.32
C ALA A 179 1.93 -7.35 -24.30
N SER A 180 1.79 -7.07 -22.99
CA SER A 180 2.25 -7.98 -21.96
C SER A 180 1.67 -9.39 -22.14
N PRO A 181 2.50 -10.45 -22.05
CA PRO A 181 2.01 -11.84 -22.08
C PRO A 181 1.02 -12.18 -20.96
N ALA A 182 1.01 -11.40 -19.86
CA ALA A 182 0.06 -11.56 -18.77
C ALA A 182 -1.33 -10.93 -19.05
N ALA A 183 -1.49 -10.22 -20.18
CA ALA A 183 -2.76 -9.63 -20.56
C ALA A 183 -3.78 -10.69 -20.98
N SER A 184 -5.04 -10.53 -20.56
CA SER A 184 -6.14 -11.42 -20.99
C SER A 184 -6.51 -11.19 -22.45
N PHE A 185 -6.86 -12.26 -23.17
CA PHE A 185 -7.36 -12.20 -24.54
C PHE A 185 -8.86 -11.84 -24.60
N PRO A 186 -9.32 -11.23 -25.72
CA PRO A 186 -8.49 -10.61 -26.75
C PRO A 186 -7.77 -9.38 -26.17
N HIS A 187 -6.59 -9.03 -26.70
CA HIS A 187 -5.89 -7.79 -26.35
C HIS A 187 -6.76 -6.60 -26.79
N ARG A 188 -7.77 -6.23 -26.00
CA ARG A 188 -8.57 -5.03 -26.24
C ARG A 188 -7.64 -3.84 -26.07
N GLN A 189 -7.80 -2.84 -26.93
CA GLN A 189 -7.17 -1.55 -26.69
C GLN A 189 -7.54 -1.07 -25.28
N GLN A 190 -6.52 -0.81 -24.46
CA GLN A 190 -6.75 -0.23 -23.15
C GLN A 190 -7.07 1.24 -23.34
N ARG A 191 -8.36 1.56 -23.32
CA ARG A 191 -8.86 2.94 -23.48
C ARG A 191 -8.80 3.75 -22.19
N ALA A 192 -8.64 3.09 -21.04
CA ALA A 192 -8.49 3.76 -19.76
C ALA A 192 -7.41 4.84 -19.85
N THR A 193 -7.77 6.06 -19.46
CA THR A 193 -6.82 7.12 -19.18
C THR A 193 -6.14 6.90 -17.84
N LEU A 194 -5.05 7.64 -17.57
CA LEU A 194 -4.37 7.58 -16.27
C LEU A 194 -5.34 7.91 -15.11
N ALA A 195 -6.11 8.99 -15.26
CA ALA A 195 -7.08 9.40 -14.24
C ALA A 195 -8.15 8.33 -14.05
N GLU A 196 -8.69 7.75 -15.13
CA GLU A 196 -9.69 6.67 -15.04
C GLU A 196 -9.11 5.39 -14.40
N ALA A 197 -7.85 5.05 -14.66
CA ALA A 197 -7.20 3.89 -14.06
C ALA A 197 -6.99 4.08 -12.54
N ALA A 198 -6.48 5.24 -12.12
CA ALA A 198 -6.35 5.59 -10.71
C ALA A 198 -7.72 5.70 -10.03
N HIS A 199 -8.71 6.25 -10.73
CA HIS A 199 -10.10 6.35 -10.29
C HIS A 199 -10.69 4.95 -10.03
N ALA A 200 -10.67 4.06 -11.02
CA ALA A 200 -11.18 2.70 -10.92
C ALA A 200 -10.46 1.89 -9.82
N SER A 201 -9.14 2.05 -9.70
CA SER A 201 -8.33 1.33 -8.70
C SER A 201 -8.60 1.79 -7.25
N SER A 202 -9.14 3.00 -7.05
CA SER A 202 -9.33 3.61 -5.71
C SER A 202 -10.79 3.80 -5.31
N THR A 203 -11.76 3.29 -6.07
CA THR A 203 -13.19 3.44 -5.75
C THR A 203 -13.64 2.28 -4.86
N ALA A 204 -13.43 2.42 -3.54
CA ALA A 204 -13.84 1.39 -2.57
C ALA A 204 -15.37 1.34 -2.38
N PRO A 205 -15.98 0.14 -2.31
CA PRO A 205 -17.44 -0.03 -2.23
C PRO A 205 -17.98 0.23 -0.81
N ILE A 206 -19.26 -0.13 -0.59
CA ILE A 206 -19.96 -0.20 0.71
C ILE A 206 -20.14 1.17 1.36
N ASN A 207 -19.09 1.69 2.01
CA ASN A 207 -19.13 2.85 2.89
C ASN A 207 -18.36 4.06 2.35
N TRP A 208 -17.54 3.89 1.30
CA TRP A 208 -16.68 4.98 0.81
C TRP A 208 -17.24 5.66 -0.43
N PHE A 209 -17.63 4.96 -1.50
CA PHE A 209 -18.10 5.62 -2.73
C PHE A 209 -19.57 5.31 -3.08
N ASP A 210 -20.22 6.22 -3.80
CA ASP A 210 -21.65 6.20 -4.10
C ASP A 210 -22.05 5.25 -5.25
N LYS A 211 -21.13 4.98 -6.18
CA LYS A 211 -21.32 4.05 -7.30
C LYS A 211 -19.97 3.52 -7.79
N PRO A 212 -19.94 2.43 -8.57
CA PRO A 212 -18.71 1.99 -9.23
C PRO A 212 -18.15 3.09 -10.14
N ALA A 213 -16.84 3.09 -10.35
CA ALA A 213 -16.21 3.85 -11.41
C ALA A 213 -16.69 3.32 -12.77
N GLU A 214 -17.15 4.19 -13.66
CA GLU A 214 -17.61 3.82 -15.00
C GLU A 214 -16.55 4.18 -16.05
N LEU A 215 -16.12 3.19 -16.82
CA LEU A 215 -15.13 3.33 -17.90
C LEU A 215 -15.51 2.42 -19.07
N ASP A 216 -15.63 2.98 -20.27
CA ASP A 216 -15.92 2.25 -21.52
C ASP A 216 -17.12 1.28 -21.37
N GLY A 217 -18.17 1.74 -20.67
CA GLY A 217 -19.39 0.97 -20.41
C GLY A 217 -19.21 -0.20 -19.42
N CYS A 218 -18.08 -0.30 -18.72
CA CYS A 218 -17.83 -1.25 -17.65
C CYS A 218 -17.76 -0.53 -16.29
N ARG A 219 -18.14 -1.24 -15.23
CA ARG A 219 -18.12 -0.75 -13.84
C ARG A 219 -16.97 -1.36 -13.06
N PHE A 220 -16.29 -0.55 -12.25
CA PHE A 220 -15.14 -0.95 -11.47
C PHE A 220 -15.24 -0.53 -10.00
N TRP A 221 -14.77 -1.41 -9.12
CA TRP A 221 -14.42 -1.06 -7.76
C TRP A 221 -12.92 -1.20 -7.52
N ASP A 222 -12.50 -0.75 -6.34
CA ASP A 222 -11.14 -0.77 -5.83
C ASP A 222 -10.50 -2.16 -5.98
N GLY A 223 -9.24 -2.17 -6.42
CA GLY A 223 -8.45 -3.38 -6.58
C GLY A 223 -8.27 -4.17 -5.29
N ALA A 224 -8.36 -3.52 -4.13
CA ALA A 224 -8.21 -4.16 -2.84
C ALA A 224 -9.22 -5.30 -2.66
N MET A 225 -10.41 -5.20 -3.26
CA MET A 225 -11.45 -6.24 -3.22
C MET A 225 -11.03 -7.58 -3.83
N THR A 226 -9.96 -7.59 -4.62
CA THR A 226 -9.49 -8.80 -5.32
C THR A 226 -8.44 -9.56 -4.52
N GLY A 227 -8.16 -9.14 -3.29
CA GLY A 227 -6.99 -9.61 -2.55
C GLY A 227 -5.72 -9.15 -3.25
N TYR A 228 -5.63 -7.88 -3.61
CA TYR A 228 -4.41 -7.28 -4.17
C TYR A 228 -4.18 -5.88 -3.59
N ASN A 229 -4.63 -5.66 -2.35
CA ASN A 229 -4.37 -4.40 -1.65
C ASN A 229 -2.87 -4.13 -1.54
N ASN A 230 -2.07 -5.19 -1.30
CA ASN A 230 -0.65 -5.19 -1.63
C ASN A 230 -0.45 -5.81 -3.02
N PRO A 231 -0.10 -5.01 -4.06
CA PRO A 231 -0.05 -5.50 -5.43
C PRO A 231 1.28 -6.20 -5.79
N VAL A 232 2.11 -6.58 -4.79
CA VAL A 232 3.42 -7.22 -5.01
C VAL A 232 3.33 -8.47 -5.87
N LEU A 233 2.30 -9.31 -5.66
CA LEU A 233 2.07 -10.49 -6.47
C LEU A 233 1.73 -10.15 -7.92
N ALA A 234 0.91 -9.12 -8.13
CA ALA A 234 0.55 -8.69 -9.47
C ALA A 234 1.80 -8.24 -10.24
N GLY A 235 2.71 -7.51 -9.58
CA GLY A 235 4.00 -7.12 -10.14
C GLY A 235 4.91 -8.31 -10.45
N VAL A 236 5.07 -9.25 -9.51
CA VAL A 236 5.93 -10.43 -9.70
C VAL A 236 5.42 -11.34 -10.82
N VAL A 237 4.11 -11.58 -10.88
CA VAL A 237 3.48 -12.35 -11.98
C VAL A 237 3.74 -11.69 -13.32
N GLU A 238 3.61 -10.37 -13.40
CA GLU A 238 3.86 -9.60 -14.63
C GLU A 238 5.32 -9.76 -15.08
N ALA A 239 6.30 -9.63 -14.17
CA ALA A 239 7.72 -9.80 -14.49
C ALA A 239 8.07 -11.24 -14.94
N ILE A 240 7.50 -12.25 -14.28
CA ILE A 240 7.68 -13.66 -14.68
C ILE A 240 7.08 -13.90 -16.06
N ALA A 241 5.88 -13.37 -16.34
CA ALA A 241 5.24 -13.50 -17.65
C ALA A 241 6.03 -12.81 -18.77
N LEU A 242 6.75 -11.72 -18.46
CA LEU A 242 7.70 -11.06 -19.37
C LEU A 242 9.00 -11.88 -19.59
N GLY A 243 9.14 -13.05 -18.95
CA GLY A 243 10.30 -13.93 -19.10
C GLY A 243 11.53 -13.47 -18.31
N VAL A 244 11.35 -12.60 -17.32
CA VAL A 244 12.45 -12.18 -16.44
C VAL A 244 12.88 -13.35 -15.56
N PRO A 245 14.16 -13.72 -15.50
CA PRO A 245 14.63 -14.74 -14.56
C PRO A 245 14.33 -14.34 -13.11
N ARG A 246 13.76 -15.25 -12.32
CA ARG A 246 13.36 -15.00 -10.92
C ARG A 246 14.47 -14.37 -10.08
N ARG A 247 15.67 -14.91 -10.19
CA ARG A 247 16.89 -14.41 -9.52
C ARG A 247 17.30 -12.97 -9.90
N ASP A 248 16.79 -12.44 -11.00
CA ASP A 248 17.05 -11.07 -11.46
C ASP A 248 15.93 -10.11 -11.03
N ILE A 249 14.82 -10.57 -10.44
CA ILE A 249 13.71 -9.71 -9.99
C ILE A 249 14.01 -9.18 -8.59
N ARG A 250 13.82 -7.88 -8.36
CA ARG A 250 13.89 -7.22 -7.06
C ARG A 250 12.64 -6.39 -6.84
N VAL A 251 12.09 -6.39 -5.64
CA VAL A 251 10.83 -5.71 -5.34
C VAL A 251 10.97 -4.82 -4.12
N LEU A 252 10.61 -3.55 -4.29
CA LEU A 252 10.33 -2.63 -3.20
C LEU A 252 8.81 -2.56 -3.02
N SER A 253 8.29 -3.02 -1.88
CA SER A 253 6.87 -2.96 -1.54
C SER A 253 6.63 -1.93 -0.44
N LEU A 254 5.98 -0.82 -0.78
CA LEU A 254 5.68 0.28 0.13
C LEU A 254 4.23 0.19 0.61
N GLY A 255 4.05 0.11 1.92
CA GLY A 255 2.76 0.00 2.56
C GLY A 255 2.18 1.32 3.07
N THR A 256 0.96 1.24 3.60
CA THR A 256 0.20 2.37 4.14
C THR A 256 -0.21 2.13 5.60
N SER A 257 0.69 1.53 6.38
CA SER A 257 0.45 0.97 7.70
C SER A 257 -0.32 -0.36 7.74
N THR A 258 -0.12 -1.12 8.81
CA THR A 258 -0.87 -2.33 9.16
C THR A 258 -1.04 -2.40 10.67
N VAL A 259 -2.16 -2.96 11.14
CA VAL A 259 -2.47 -3.08 12.56
C VAL A 259 -2.27 -4.53 13.00
N PHE A 260 -1.29 -4.76 13.89
CA PHE A 260 -1.03 -6.07 14.49
C PHE A 260 -1.13 -5.91 16.01
N LEU A 261 -2.29 -6.27 16.56
CA LEU A 261 -2.59 -6.11 17.98
C LEU A 261 -2.80 -7.47 18.66
N PRO A 262 -2.35 -7.64 19.90
CA PRO A 262 -2.64 -8.82 20.70
C PRO A 262 -4.12 -8.93 21.04
N GLU A 263 -4.58 -10.14 21.34
CA GLU A 263 -5.94 -10.35 21.82
C GLU A 263 -6.12 -9.79 23.23
N ARG A 264 -7.33 -9.30 23.53
CA ARG A 264 -7.64 -8.84 24.88
C ARG A 264 -7.48 -9.99 25.88
N GLY A 265 -6.81 -9.73 27.00
CA GLY A 265 -6.45 -10.76 27.97
C GLY A 265 -5.14 -11.50 27.69
N THR A 266 -4.37 -11.11 26.67
CA THR A 266 -2.99 -11.62 26.48
C THR A 266 -2.15 -11.31 27.72
N ALA A 267 -1.49 -12.33 28.26
CA ALA A 267 -0.75 -12.22 29.53
C ALA A 267 0.36 -11.15 29.46
N GLY A 268 0.38 -10.27 30.46
CA GLY A 268 1.40 -9.21 30.59
C GLY A 268 1.21 -8.00 29.68
N ILE A 269 0.17 -7.97 28.83
CA ILE A 269 -0.13 -6.83 27.94
C ILE A 269 -1.34 -6.07 28.48
N PRO A 270 -1.23 -4.76 28.76
CA PRO A 270 -2.37 -3.94 29.16
C PRO A 270 -3.51 -3.99 28.13
N ASP A 271 -4.75 -4.16 28.61
CA ASP A 271 -5.96 -4.21 27.77
C ASP A 271 -6.09 -3.03 26.79
N GLY A 272 -5.51 -1.88 27.13
CA GLY A 272 -5.53 -0.71 26.27
C GLY A 272 -4.67 -0.78 25.02
N LEU A 273 -3.74 -1.74 24.96
CA LEU A 273 -2.87 -2.00 23.83
C LEU A 273 -3.34 -3.21 23.01
N CYS A 274 -4.39 -3.89 23.48
CA CYS A 274 -4.95 -5.06 22.84
C CYS A 274 -6.08 -4.68 21.87
N ARG A 275 -6.38 -5.60 20.96
CA ARG A 275 -7.49 -5.46 20.02
C ARG A 275 -8.82 -5.33 20.76
N SER A 276 -9.58 -4.28 20.46
CA SER A 276 -10.95 -4.12 20.91
C SER A 276 -11.82 -5.31 20.45
N ARG A 277 -12.62 -5.86 21.37
CA ARG A 277 -13.53 -6.98 21.03
C ARG A 277 -14.57 -6.48 20.04
N ALA A 278 -14.56 -7.03 18.82
CA ALA A 278 -15.54 -6.65 17.79
C ALA A 278 -16.96 -6.91 18.29
N ARG A 279 -17.87 -5.95 18.05
CA ARG A 279 -19.30 -6.13 18.31
C ARG A 279 -19.84 -7.21 17.36
N THR A 280 -20.64 -8.13 17.89
CA THR A 280 -21.29 -9.20 17.12
C THR A 280 -22.70 -8.78 16.73
N GLY A 281 -23.17 -9.22 15.56
CA GLY A 281 -24.46 -8.85 14.96
C GLY A 281 -24.35 -8.54 13.47
N PHE A 282 -25.47 -8.63 12.74
CA PHE A 282 -25.50 -8.59 11.28
C PHE A 282 -24.80 -7.37 10.65
N LEU A 283 -25.10 -6.15 11.11
CA LEU A 283 -24.51 -4.93 10.56
C LEU A 283 -23.01 -4.77 10.90
N PRO A 284 -22.56 -4.91 12.17
CA PRO A 284 -21.14 -4.93 12.50
C PRO A 284 -20.34 -6.01 11.76
N GLU A 285 -20.91 -7.21 11.58
CA GLU A 285 -20.27 -8.31 10.85
C GLU A 285 -20.15 -8.01 9.36
N LEU A 286 -21.18 -7.45 8.72
CA LEU A 286 -21.13 -7.04 7.32
C LEU A 286 -20.05 -5.98 7.08
N VAL A 287 -19.94 -4.98 7.97
CA VAL A 287 -18.88 -3.97 7.91
C VAL A 287 -17.50 -4.61 8.11
N LYS A 288 -17.38 -5.55 9.06
CA LYS A 288 -16.13 -6.27 9.31
C LYS A 288 -15.70 -7.11 8.11
N VAL A 289 -16.62 -7.82 7.47
CA VAL A 289 -16.35 -8.60 6.24
C VAL A 289 -15.94 -7.67 5.10
N GLY A 290 -16.66 -6.56 4.89
CA GLY A 290 -16.29 -5.56 3.88
C GLY A 290 -14.88 -4.99 4.09
N LYS A 291 -14.53 -4.65 5.34
CA LYS A 291 -13.18 -4.21 5.71
C LYS A 291 -12.14 -5.30 5.52
N ALA A 292 -12.45 -6.57 5.83
CA ALA A 292 -11.55 -7.71 5.67
C ALA A 292 -11.30 -8.10 4.20
N ILE A 293 -12.25 -7.83 3.30
CA ILE A 293 -12.06 -8.02 1.85
C ILE A 293 -11.06 -7.00 1.29
N ILE A 294 -11.02 -5.79 1.86
CA ILE A 294 -10.12 -4.71 1.45
C ILE A 294 -8.76 -4.84 2.15
N ALA A 295 -8.77 -5.19 3.44
CA ALA A 295 -7.57 -5.48 4.21
C ALA A 295 -7.10 -6.90 3.90
N ASP A 296 -6.24 -7.02 2.90
CA ASP A 296 -5.46 -8.23 2.62
C ASP A 296 -4.89 -8.81 3.93
N PRO A 297 -4.96 -10.14 4.19
CA PRO A 297 -4.32 -10.72 5.36
C PRO A 297 -2.85 -10.27 5.41
N PRO A 298 -2.38 -9.72 6.53
CA PRO A 298 -1.03 -9.19 6.60
C PRO A 298 -0.03 -10.28 6.19
N ASP A 299 0.94 -9.89 5.37
CA ASP A 299 2.09 -10.67 4.93
C ASP A 299 1.85 -11.78 3.88
N ALA A 300 0.61 -12.03 3.45
CA ALA A 300 0.33 -13.15 2.53
C ALA A 300 1.03 -12.97 1.16
N HIS A 301 0.82 -11.84 0.49
CA HIS A 301 1.39 -11.61 -0.84
C HIS A 301 2.89 -11.38 -0.83
N THR A 302 3.43 -10.72 0.19
CA THR A 302 4.88 -10.56 0.34
C THR A 302 5.55 -11.92 0.52
N PHE A 303 4.97 -12.81 1.34
CA PHE A 303 5.50 -14.15 1.55
C PHE A 303 5.41 -15.03 0.30
N ILE A 304 4.27 -15.04 -0.40
CA ILE A 304 4.14 -15.81 -1.64
C ILE A 304 5.10 -15.27 -2.71
N ALA A 305 5.21 -13.94 -2.85
CA ALA A 305 6.17 -13.32 -3.77
C ALA A 305 7.61 -13.71 -3.44
N HIS A 306 7.99 -13.71 -2.16
CA HIS A 306 9.30 -14.16 -1.70
C HIS A 306 9.61 -15.60 -2.14
N LEU A 307 8.67 -16.54 -1.94
CA LEU A 307 8.83 -17.92 -2.39
C LEU A 307 8.84 -18.06 -3.92
N MET A 308 8.01 -17.29 -4.64
CA MET A 308 8.00 -17.27 -6.11
C MET A 308 9.30 -16.77 -6.72
N LEU A 309 10.06 -15.98 -5.97
CA LEU A 309 11.38 -15.46 -6.35
C LEU A 309 12.53 -16.30 -5.78
N ASP A 310 12.25 -17.56 -5.45
CA ASP A 310 13.21 -18.55 -4.97
C ASP A 310 13.85 -18.17 -3.61
N GLY A 311 13.13 -17.39 -2.78
CA GLY A 311 13.52 -17.05 -1.42
C GLY A 311 13.49 -18.25 -0.46
N GLY A 312 14.43 -18.28 0.48
CA GLY A 312 14.58 -19.35 1.46
C GLY A 312 13.70 -19.21 2.70
N LEU A 313 13.69 -20.24 3.55
CA LEU A 313 12.96 -20.23 4.81
C LEU A 313 13.94 -20.40 5.99
N PRO A 314 13.75 -19.69 7.11
CA PRO A 314 14.48 -20.00 8.34
C PRO A 314 14.15 -21.42 8.79
N ARG A 315 15.16 -22.17 9.25
CA ARG A 315 14.97 -23.56 9.72
C ARG A 315 14.23 -23.65 11.04
N ASP A 316 14.50 -22.68 11.92
CA ASP A 316 13.88 -22.50 13.23
C ASP A 316 14.08 -21.04 13.67
N VAL A 317 13.51 -20.69 14.84
CA VAL A 317 13.52 -19.32 15.38
C VAL A 317 14.92 -18.74 15.60
N SER A 318 15.96 -19.56 15.78
CA SER A 318 17.34 -19.09 15.96
C SER A 318 17.96 -18.52 14.68
N CYS A 319 17.36 -18.85 13.52
CA CYS A 319 17.76 -18.33 12.21
C CYS A 319 16.97 -17.08 11.80
N CYS A 320 16.09 -16.56 12.66
CA CYS A 320 15.31 -15.36 12.39
C CYS A 320 16.05 -14.08 12.86
N PRO A 321 15.92 -12.96 12.12
CA PRO A 321 15.20 -12.84 10.85
C PRO A 321 16.01 -13.37 9.66
N TYR A 322 15.35 -14.07 8.74
CA TYR A 322 15.92 -14.45 7.44
C TYR A 322 15.87 -13.25 6.49
N THR A 323 17.02 -12.67 6.16
CA THR A 323 17.11 -11.40 5.39
C THR A 323 17.50 -11.58 3.92
N GLU A 324 17.85 -12.79 3.49
CA GLU A 324 18.16 -13.09 2.09
C GLU A 324 16.88 -13.17 1.24
N THR A 325 16.31 -12.01 0.91
CA THR A 325 15.04 -11.88 0.19
C THR A 325 15.16 -10.93 -1.01
N ALA A 326 14.51 -11.27 -2.12
CA ALA A 326 14.35 -10.37 -3.26
C ALA A 326 13.24 -9.31 -3.05
N VAL A 327 12.42 -9.48 -2.01
CA VAL A 327 11.32 -8.58 -1.64
C VAL A 327 11.72 -7.79 -0.40
N VAL A 328 11.84 -6.47 -0.54
CA VAL A 328 12.00 -5.53 0.56
C VAL A 328 10.65 -4.91 0.86
N ARG A 329 10.09 -5.25 2.03
CA ARG A 329 8.85 -4.67 2.54
C ARG A 329 9.18 -3.46 3.41
N MET A 330 8.57 -2.32 3.12
CA MET A 330 8.62 -1.11 3.92
C MET A 330 7.20 -0.67 4.27
N ASN A 331 6.78 -0.88 5.51
CA ASN A 331 5.46 -0.52 5.99
C ASN A 331 5.45 -0.41 7.51
N PRO A 332 4.99 0.69 8.11
CA PRO A 332 4.87 0.76 9.56
C PRO A 332 3.84 -0.26 10.09
N VAL A 333 4.12 -0.84 11.25
CA VAL A 333 3.19 -1.71 11.98
C VAL A 333 2.74 -1.02 13.25
N ILE A 334 1.43 -0.79 13.35
CA ILE A 334 0.79 -0.33 14.58
C ILE A 334 0.65 -1.52 15.52
N GLN A 335 1.54 -1.58 16.50
CA GLN A 335 1.58 -2.62 17.51
C GLN A 335 2.20 -2.12 18.82
N PRO A 336 1.89 -2.73 19.97
CA PRO A 336 2.60 -2.42 21.20
C PRO A 336 4.07 -2.82 21.10
N VAL A 337 4.92 -2.11 21.84
CA VAL A 337 6.35 -2.37 21.91
C VAL A 337 6.74 -2.75 23.33
N VAL A 338 7.87 -3.45 23.48
CA VAL A 338 8.46 -3.67 24.80
C VAL A 338 9.45 -2.54 25.07
N GLU A 339 9.21 -1.80 26.14
CA GLU A 339 10.09 -0.73 26.57
C GLU A 339 11.42 -1.31 27.10
N ARG A 340 12.54 -0.84 26.56
CA ARG A 340 13.87 -1.41 26.87
C ARG A 340 14.30 -1.25 28.33
N THR A 341 13.83 -0.20 29.01
CA THR A 341 14.20 0.13 30.39
C THR A 341 13.42 -0.70 31.41
N THR A 342 12.12 -0.89 31.17
CA THR A 342 11.20 -1.55 32.11
C THR A 342 10.90 -3.00 31.75
N GLY A 343 11.16 -3.39 30.49
CA GLY A 343 10.76 -4.69 29.94
C GLY A 343 9.25 -4.88 29.85
N GLN A 344 8.45 -3.82 30.04
CA GLN A 344 6.99 -3.85 30.01
C GLN A 344 6.45 -3.50 28.62
N TRP A 345 5.26 -3.99 28.32
CA TRP A 345 4.53 -3.61 27.11
C TRP A 345 3.97 -2.20 27.24
N SER A 346 4.22 -1.37 26.24
CA SER A 346 3.78 0.01 26.18
C SER A 346 3.39 0.42 24.76
N ALA A 347 2.69 1.56 24.63
CA ALA A 347 2.64 2.27 23.36
C ALA A 347 4.05 2.79 23.02
N PRO A 348 4.40 2.97 21.73
CA PRO A 348 5.69 3.53 21.34
C PRO A 348 6.00 4.86 22.03
N ALA A 349 7.30 5.12 22.25
CA ALA A 349 7.75 6.30 22.96
C ALA A 349 7.16 7.59 22.34
N GLY A 350 6.63 8.47 23.20
CA GLY A 350 5.97 9.70 22.76
C GLY A 350 4.51 9.54 22.30
N TRP A 351 3.91 8.37 22.51
CA TRP A 351 2.48 8.13 22.27
C TRP A 351 1.73 7.80 23.56
N SER A 352 0.60 8.47 23.78
CA SER A 352 -0.36 8.05 24.79
C SER A 352 -1.12 6.79 24.32
N VAL A 353 -1.68 6.04 25.26
CA VAL A 353 -2.52 4.86 24.95
C VAL A 353 -3.74 5.27 24.11
N ASP A 354 -4.29 6.47 24.31
CA ASP A 354 -5.45 6.94 23.56
C ASP A 354 -5.10 7.32 22.12
N GLU A 355 -3.95 7.97 21.89
CA GLU A 355 -3.44 8.20 20.53
C GLU A 355 -3.13 6.88 19.81
N PHE A 356 -2.53 5.92 20.52
CA PHE A 356 -2.25 4.57 20.00
C PHE A 356 -3.53 3.85 19.57
N ARG A 357 -4.58 3.86 20.41
CA ARG A 357 -5.89 3.31 20.03
C ARG A 357 -6.50 4.04 18.85
N ARG A 358 -6.44 5.38 18.86
CA ARG A 358 -7.01 6.21 17.79
C ARG A 358 -6.38 5.89 16.43
N ILE A 359 -5.05 5.74 16.35
CA ILE A 359 -4.39 5.37 15.10
C ILE A 359 -4.66 3.90 14.72
N ALA A 360 -4.77 2.99 15.68
CA ALA A 360 -5.07 1.58 15.42
C ALA A 360 -6.50 1.31 14.93
N GLU A 361 -7.47 2.14 15.33
CA GLU A 361 -8.88 2.03 14.93
C GLU A 361 -9.25 2.97 13.78
N MET A 362 -8.28 3.74 13.27
CA MET A 362 -8.48 4.75 12.24
C MET A 362 -8.94 4.15 10.92
N ASP A 363 -9.91 4.81 10.27
CA ASP A 363 -10.36 4.42 8.95
C ASP A 363 -9.40 4.94 7.86
N ILE A 364 -9.23 4.18 6.78
CA ILE A 364 -8.36 4.54 5.66
C ILE A 364 -8.76 5.86 4.98
N SER A 365 -10.03 6.29 5.12
CA SER A 365 -10.52 7.57 4.61
C SER A 365 -10.50 8.69 5.65
N ALA A 366 -9.64 8.60 6.68
CA ALA A 366 -9.47 9.66 7.65
C ALA A 366 -9.14 10.99 6.96
N SER A 367 -9.96 12.01 7.17
CA SER A 367 -9.83 13.31 6.49
C SER A 367 -9.65 14.48 7.46
N ALA A 368 -9.93 14.29 8.75
CA ALA A 368 -9.74 15.30 9.78
C ALA A 368 -8.24 15.56 10.01
N GLN A 369 -7.85 16.83 10.19
CA GLN A 369 -6.44 17.20 10.31
C GLN A 369 -5.76 16.50 11.49
N ASP A 370 -6.40 16.44 12.66
CA ASP A 370 -5.86 15.74 13.83
C ASP A 370 -5.57 14.25 13.56
N ASP A 371 -6.39 13.59 12.74
CA ASP A 371 -6.14 12.19 12.35
C ASP A 371 -4.93 12.11 11.41
N VAL A 372 -4.85 13.02 10.44
CA VAL A 372 -3.73 13.10 9.49
C VAL A 372 -2.41 13.42 10.20
N ASP A 373 -2.43 14.27 11.23
CA ASP A 373 -1.27 14.59 12.03
C ASP A 373 -0.78 13.35 12.84
N LEU A 374 -1.68 12.46 13.27
CA LEU A 374 -1.28 11.17 13.84
C LEU A 374 -0.67 10.24 12.78
N ILE A 375 -1.21 10.18 11.55
CA ILE A 375 -0.61 9.40 10.46
C ILE A 375 0.80 9.93 10.13
N LYS A 376 0.98 11.26 10.10
CA LYS A 376 2.28 11.91 9.90
C LYS A 376 3.27 11.52 10.99
N ARG A 377 2.87 11.63 12.26
CA ARG A 377 3.70 11.22 13.41
C ARG A 377 4.04 9.72 13.38
N LEU A 378 3.13 8.86 12.94
CA LEU A 378 3.40 7.44 12.74
C LEU A 378 4.48 7.24 11.67
N GLY A 379 4.33 7.92 10.52
CA GLY A 379 5.32 7.88 9.45
C GLY A 379 6.70 8.38 9.88
N ASP A 380 6.77 9.54 10.55
CA ASP A 380 8.02 10.12 11.07
C ASP A 380 8.68 9.20 12.10
N GLY A 381 7.89 8.66 13.03
CA GLY A 381 8.38 7.72 14.01
C GLY A 381 8.91 6.43 13.38
N TRP A 382 8.23 5.90 12.37
CA TRP A 382 8.67 4.71 11.64
C TRP A 382 9.95 4.93 10.84
N LEU A 383 10.07 6.05 10.12
CA LEU A 383 11.31 6.41 9.43
C LEU A 383 12.50 6.57 10.39
N GLY A 384 12.22 6.96 11.65
CA GLY A 384 13.19 7.03 12.74
C GLY A 384 13.32 5.76 13.60
N ASP A 385 12.80 4.60 13.14
CA ASP A 385 12.82 3.31 13.85
C ASP A 385 12.18 3.32 15.26
N ALA A 386 11.31 4.28 15.55
CA ALA A 386 10.49 4.28 16.76
C ALA A 386 9.31 3.29 16.65
N TRP A 387 8.92 2.93 15.42
CA TRP A 387 7.91 1.92 15.11
C TRP A 387 8.51 0.78 14.30
N HIS A 388 7.98 -0.42 14.48
CA HIS A 388 8.38 -1.57 13.69
C HIS A 388 7.97 -1.44 12.23
N ASN A 389 8.82 -1.99 11.37
CA ASN A 389 8.54 -2.27 9.98
C ASN A 389 7.88 -3.65 9.82
N GLN A 390 6.94 -3.77 8.88
CA GLN A 390 6.28 -5.01 8.56
C GLN A 390 7.29 -5.93 7.86
N PRO A 391 7.55 -7.13 8.39
CA PRO A 391 8.40 -8.10 7.72
C PRO A 391 7.73 -8.63 6.44
N VAL A 392 8.49 -9.38 5.64
CA VAL A 392 7.91 -10.19 4.55
C VAL A 392 7.00 -11.27 5.12
N ARG A 393 7.36 -11.81 6.29
CA ARG A 393 6.56 -12.72 7.11
C ARG A 393 6.85 -12.49 8.58
N GLY A 394 5.82 -12.21 9.38
CA GLY A 394 5.93 -12.11 10.83
C GLY A 394 5.50 -13.37 11.60
N CYS A 395 5.91 -13.49 12.87
CA CYS A 395 5.41 -14.53 13.77
C CYS A 395 4.01 -14.17 14.25
N GLY A 396 3.04 -15.08 14.11
CA GLY A 396 1.64 -14.87 14.52
C GLY A 396 1.38 -14.99 16.03
N VAL A 397 2.39 -15.15 16.87
CA VAL A 397 2.21 -15.47 18.30
C VAL A 397 2.69 -14.33 19.19
N TRP A 398 1.75 -13.75 19.94
CA TRP A 398 2.03 -12.86 21.07
C TRP A 398 2.33 -13.68 22.32
N ALA A 399 3.56 -14.21 22.42
CA ALA A 399 4.00 -14.90 23.62
C ALA A 399 4.68 -13.93 24.59
N SER A 400 4.36 -14.03 25.88
CA SER A 400 5.24 -13.45 26.90
C SER A 400 6.59 -14.17 26.81
N PRO A 401 7.71 -13.44 26.76
CA PRO A 401 9.02 -14.07 26.75
C PRO A 401 9.19 -14.90 28.03
N PRO A 402 9.81 -16.09 27.96
CA PRO A 402 10.01 -16.91 29.14
C PRO A 402 10.79 -16.12 30.19
N ALA A 403 10.53 -16.36 31.48
CA ALA A 403 11.10 -15.62 32.61
C ALA A 403 12.65 -15.62 32.67
N GLN A 404 13.30 -16.44 31.83
CA GLN A 404 14.75 -16.60 31.71
C GLN A 404 15.32 -16.05 30.39
N ALA A 405 14.49 -15.47 29.50
CA ALA A 405 14.98 -14.84 28.28
C ALA A 405 15.71 -13.53 28.62
N PRO A 406 16.95 -13.33 28.14
CA PRO A 406 17.65 -12.08 28.31
C PRO A 406 16.92 -11.02 27.46
N LEU A 407 16.10 -10.22 28.15
CA LEU A 407 15.21 -9.19 27.61
C LEU A 407 14.03 -9.72 26.78
N ALA A 408 12.85 -9.30 27.21
CA ALA A 408 11.61 -9.41 26.46
C ALA A 408 11.74 -8.62 25.16
N ASN A 409 12.14 -9.25 24.05
CA ASN A 409 12.27 -8.54 22.79
C ASN A 409 11.21 -9.00 21.79
N THR A 410 10.55 -8.03 21.17
CA THR A 410 9.70 -8.22 19.99
C THR A 410 10.49 -8.67 18.75
N ASP A 411 11.78 -8.99 18.88
CA ASP A 411 12.65 -9.56 17.83
C ASP A 411 12.04 -10.81 17.20
N GLN A 412 11.33 -11.61 17.99
CA GLN A 412 10.71 -12.84 17.53
C GLN A 412 9.56 -12.60 16.55
N LEU A 413 9.11 -11.36 16.32
CA LEU A 413 8.00 -11.07 15.41
C LEU A 413 8.43 -10.98 13.94
N CYS A 414 9.72 -10.98 13.62
CA CYS A 414 10.24 -10.93 12.25
C CYS A 414 10.85 -12.28 11.84
N GLU A 415 10.15 -13.06 11.01
CA GLU A 415 10.71 -14.32 10.50
C GLU A 415 11.51 -14.12 9.22
N ILE A 416 10.98 -13.33 8.28
CA ILE A 416 11.59 -13.06 6.98
C ILE A 416 11.53 -11.56 6.71
N GLY A 417 12.65 -10.97 6.30
CA GLY A 417 12.75 -9.54 5.97
C GLY A 417 13.34 -8.71 7.11
N HIS A 418 12.85 -7.47 7.25
CA HIS A 418 13.52 -6.44 8.06
C HIS A 418 12.55 -5.86 9.09
N ARG A 419 13.01 -5.80 10.34
CA ARG A 419 12.24 -5.30 11.48
C ARG A 419 12.19 -3.78 11.53
N TRP A 420 13.24 -3.10 11.10
CA TRP A 420 13.39 -1.66 11.16
C TRP A 420 13.36 -1.05 9.76
N TYR A 421 12.93 0.21 9.68
CA TYR A 421 12.90 0.92 8.41
C TYR A 421 14.33 1.11 7.87
N SER A 422 15.27 1.48 8.74
CA SER A 422 16.67 1.68 8.34
C SER A 422 17.30 0.41 7.75
N ASP A 423 17.05 -0.75 8.35
CA ASP A 423 17.50 -2.05 7.84
C ASP A 423 16.88 -2.36 6.47
N ALA A 424 15.56 -2.13 6.32
CA ALA A 424 14.88 -2.31 5.05
C ALA A 424 15.44 -1.37 3.97
N LYS A 425 15.70 -0.11 4.32
CA LYS A 425 16.29 0.91 3.43
C LYS A 425 17.67 0.50 2.97
N ALA A 426 18.54 0.09 3.90
CA ALA A 426 19.87 -0.40 3.58
C ALA A 426 19.82 -1.62 2.66
N ALA A 427 18.91 -2.57 2.92
CA ALA A 427 18.71 -3.75 2.08
C ALA A 427 18.24 -3.39 0.66
N TRP A 428 17.30 -2.45 0.51
CA TRP A 428 16.87 -1.98 -0.81
C TRP A 428 18.02 -1.31 -1.57
N ILE A 429 18.77 -0.42 -0.92
CA ILE A 429 19.93 0.24 -1.53
C ILE A 429 20.94 -0.82 -2.03
N ALA A 430 21.24 -1.83 -1.22
CA ALA A 430 22.15 -2.91 -1.60
C ALA A 430 21.62 -3.78 -2.75
N LEU A 431 20.31 -4.05 -2.81
CA LEU A 431 19.68 -4.82 -3.89
C LEU A 431 19.47 -4.02 -5.18
N SER A 432 19.49 -2.70 -5.07
CA SER A 432 19.30 -1.74 -6.17
C SER A 432 20.59 -1.10 -6.68
N ALA A 433 21.72 -1.39 -6.05
CA ALA A 433 23.04 -1.26 -6.68
C ALA A 433 23.15 -2.28 -7.82
#